data_AF-A0A1U7CIR2-F1
#
_entry.id   AF-A0A1U7CIR2-F1
#
_cell.length_a   1.000
_cell.length_b   1.000
_cell.length_c   1.000
_cell.angle_alpha   90.00
_cell.angle_beta   90.00
_cell.angle_gamma   90.00
#
_symmetry.space_group_name_H-M   'P 1'
#
loop_
_entity.id
_entity.type
_entity.pdbx_description
1 polymer ?
#
loop_
_entity_poly.entity_id
_entity_poly.type
_entity_poly.pdbx_seq_one_letter_code
_entity_poly.pdbx_strand_id
1 'polypeptide(L)'
;MTESECCPRCNVATIVNGHVGTPGAVIAFIPEHARLSRSLMGVELKHGACLSCGHVWMYLDPSELRRFIKTQTKEPGRQPLDEIDRGPYRDLPSTELSQEIGLKVAEIDALVRNGSIGKAVRRYRELRGVTWDQAIKDAGNWAELKRPAKLALFGWVPKKKESFDDLL
;
A
#
# COMPACT_ATOMS: atom_id res chain seq x y z
N MET A 1 -4.17 22.73 5.08
CA MET A 1 -5.46 22.39 5.71
C MET A 1 -5.64 20.90 5.53
N THR A 2 -5.41 20.13 6.58
CA THR A 2 -5.71 18.70 6.59
C THR A 2 -7.22 18.55 6.80
N GLU A 3 -7.87 17.60 6.13
CA GLU A 3 -9.32 17.35 6.22
C GLU A 3 -9.84 17.10 7.65
N SER A 4 -8.94 16.97 8.63
CA SER A 4 -9.22 16.69 10.04
C SER A 4 -9.56 17.92 10.89
N GLU A 5 -9.47 19.14 10.35
CA GLU A 5 -9.75 20.38 11.10
C GLU A 5 -11.25 20.76 11.10
N CYS A 6 -12.06 20.11 10.26
CA CYS A 6 -13.50 20.37 10.13
C CYS A 6 -14.34 19.12 10.39
N CYS A 7 -15.56 19.30 10.90
CA CYS A 7 -16.49 18.19 11.07
C CYS A 7 -16.87 17.59 9.71
N PRO A 8 -16.72 16.28 9.47
CA PRO A 8 -17.05 15.67 8.17
C PRO A 8 -18.55 15.72 7.82
N ARG A 9 -19.41 16.02 8.80
CA ARG A 9 -20.86 16.11 8.61
C ARG A 9 -21.37 17.52 8.30
N CYS A 10 -20.87 18.54 9.02
CA CYS A 10 -21.36 19.93 8.89
C CYS A 10 -20.28 20.93 8.45
N ASN A 11 -19.04 20.48 8.26
CA ASN A 11 -17.88 21.28 7.85
C ASN A 11 -17.51 22.45 8.77
N VAL A 12 -17.95 22.43 10.03
CA VAL A 12 -17.61 23.43 11.05
C VAL A 12 -16.35 23.00 11.82
N ALA A 13 -15.47 23.96 12.14
CA ALA A 13 -14.17 23.73 12.79
C ALA A 13 -14.22 23.62 14.33
N THR A 14 -15.40 23.68 14.94
CA THR A 14 -15.56 23.60 16.39
C THR A 14 -15.57 22.13 16.85
N ILE A 15 -14.36 21.57 17.02
CA ILE A 15 -14.13 20.16 17.32
C ILE A 15 -13.45 20.00 18.68
N VAL A 16 -13.87 19.01 19.45
CA VAL A 16 -13.20 18.58 20.70
C VAL A 16 -12.65 17.17 20.51
N ASN A 17 -11.43 16.95 20.97
CA ASN A 17 -10.81 15.63 20.98
C ASN A 17 -11.35 14.80 22.15
N GLY A 18 -11.63 13.53 21.89
CA GLY A 18 -12.15 12.59 22.89
C GLY A 18 -11.42 11.25 22.87
N HIS A 19 -11.83 10.33 23.73
CA HIS A 19 -11.39 8.95 23.73
C HIS A 19 -12.62 8.04 23.88
N VAL A 20 -12.72 6.98 23.09
CA VAL A 20 -13.76 5.96 23.22
C VAL A 20 -13.12 4.68 23.75
N GLY A 21 -13.37 4.34 25.01
CA GLY A 21 -12.82 3.14 25.65
C GLY A 21 -12.66 3.28 27.16
N THR A 22 -12.14 2.23 27.80
CA THR A 22 -11.70 2.26 29.19
C THR A 22 -10.49 3.19 29.31
N PRO A 23 -10.38 4.04 30.36
CA PRO A 23 -9.17 4.83 30.59
C PRO A 23 -7.91 3.96 30.52
N GLY A 24 -7.00 4.26 29.59
CA GLY A 24 -5.75 3.52 29.38
C GLY A 24 -5.78 2.41 28.32
N ALA A 25 -6.93 2.09 27.72
CA ALA A 25 -7.01 1.18 26.57
C ALA A 25 -6.94 1.96 25.26
N VAL A 26 -5.97 1.64 24.40
CA VAL A 26 -5.80 2.25 23.08
C VAL A 26 -6.46 1.37 22.02
N ILE A 27 -7.42 1.92 21.28
CA ILE A 27 -7.95 1.27 20.07
C ILE A 27 -7.03 1.63 18.91
N ALA A 28 -6.50 0.63 18.23
CA ALA A 28 -5.55 0.82 17.14
C ALA A 28 -6.03 0.15 15.84
N PHE A 29 -5.77 0.82 14.73
CA PHE A 29 -5.93 0.28 13.39
C PHE A 29 -4.69 -0.50 12.97
N ILE A 30 -4.88 -1.72 12.49
CA ILE A 30 -3.79 -2.56 11.99
C ILE A 30 -4.02 -2.79 10.49
N PRO A 31 -3.17 -2.21 9.61
CA PRO A 31 -3.22 -2.51 8.18
C PRO A 31 -2.98 -4.00 7.90
N GLU A 32 -3.65 -4.53 6.89
CA GLU A 32 -3.35 -5.86 6.37
C GLU A 32 -1.87 -5.96 5.96
N HIS A 33 -1.26 -7.14 6.16
CA HIS A 33 0.18 -7.40 5.91
C HIS A 33 1.18 -6.66 6.82
N ALA A 34 0.72 -6.05 7.92
CA ALA A 34 1.59 -5.61 8.99
C ALA A 34 2.27 -6.81 9.67
N ARG A 35 3.59 -6.72 9.88
CA ARG A 35 4.31 -7.67 10.74
C ARG A 35 4.12 -7.23 12.18
N LEU A 36 3.14 -7.80 12.85
CA LEU A 36 2.91 -7.52 14.27
C LEU A 36 4.02 -8.15 15.11
N SER A 37 4.85 -7.31 15.75
CA SER A 37 5.65 -7.72 16.90
C SER A 37 4.87 -7.45 18.18
N ARG A 38 5.23 -8.11 19.28
CA ARG A 38 4.57 -7.94 20.59
C ARG A 38 4.54 -6.49 21.10
N SER A 39 5.33 -5.58 20.54
CA SER A 39 5.47 -4.19 21.00
C SER A 39 4.80 -3.12 20.13
N LEU A 40 4.26 -3.47 18.94
CA LEU A 40 3.68 -2.50 18.01
C LEU A 40 2.30 -2.95 17.54
N MET A 41 1.26 -2.43 18.20
CA MET A 41 -0.14 -2.85 18.05
C MET A 41 -0.94 -2.01 17.02
N GLY A 42 -0.29 -1.50 15.96
CA GLY A 42 -0.97 -0.70 14.93
C GLY A 42 -0.81 0.81 15.10
N VAL A 43 -1.75 1.56 14.53
CA VAL A 43 -1.81 3.03 14.55
C VAL A 43 -2.99 3.45 15.42
N GLU A 44 -2.73 4.29 16.42
CA GLU A 44 -3.74 4.76 17.35
C GLU A 44 -4.86 5.55 16.63
N LEU A 45 -6.11 5.22 16.95
CA LEU A 45 -7.27 5.94 16.46
C LEU A 45 -7.52 7.18 17.34
N LYS A 46 -7.55 8.35 16.69
CA LYS A 46 -7.95 9.61 17.30
C LYS A 46 -9.46 9.77 17.19
N HIS A 47 -10.07 10.53 18.10
CA HIS A 47 -11.52 10.76 18.13
C HIS A 47 -11.82 12.25 18.11
N GLY A 48 -12.82 12.63 17.32
CA GLY A 48 -13.35 13.99 17.27
C GLY A 48 -14.84 14.02 17.54
N ALA A 49 -15.28 15.04 18.27
CA ALA A 49 -16.68 15.36 18.46
C ALA A 49 -16.94 16.80 18.03
N CYS A 50 -17.93 17.02 17.17
CA CYS A 50 -18.33 18.36 16.73
C CYS A 50 -19.27 18.99 17.74
N LEU A 51 -18.91 20.16 18.28
CA LEU A 51 -19.77 20.89 19.21
C LEU A 51 -20.99 21.53 18.53
N SER A 52 -20.93 21.76 17.21
CA SER A 52 -22.02 22.40 16.47
C SER A 52 -23.14 21.43 16.09
N CYS A 53 -22.83 20.17 15.74
CA CYS A 53 -23.83 19.21 15.27
C CYS A 53 -23.88 17.90 16.08
N GLY A 54 -23.02 17.74 17.09
CA GLY A 54 -22.97 16.55 17.94
C GLY A 54 -22.41 15.29 17.27
N HIS A 55 -21.91 15.38 16.04
CA HIS A 55 -21.35 14.21 15.35
C HIS A 55 -20.02 13.79 15.99
N VAL A 56 -19.86 12.48 16.23
CA VAL A 56 -18.64 11.86 16.75
C VAL A 56 -18.07 10.91 15.71
N TRP A 57 -16.76 10.96 15.49
CA TRP A 57 -16.08 10.09 14.53
C TRP A 57 -14.68 9.70 15.01
N MET A 58 -14.18 8.61 14.46
CA MET A 58 -12.80 8.15 14.60
C MET A 58 -12.02 8.48 13.34
N TYR A 59 -10.74 8.82 13.49
CA TYR A 59 -9.85 9.08 12.37
C TYR A 59 -8.41 8.68 12.71
N LEU A 60 -7.60 8.52 11.66
CA LEU A 60 -6.16 8.30 11.77
C LEU A 60 -5.43 9.55 11.32
N ASP A 61 -4.29 9.84 11.94
CA ASP A 61 -3.35 10.79 11.39
C ASP A 61 -2.70 10.19 10.13
N PRO A 62 -2.87 10.80 8.94
CA PRO A 62 -2.31 10.28 7.70
C PRO A 62 -0.80 10.08 7.75
N SER A 63 -0.08 10.94 8.48
CA SER A 63 1.38 10.88 8.60
C SER A 63 1.82 9.69 9.45
N GLU A 64 1.12 9.44 10.56
CA GLU A 64 1.37 8.28 11.43
C GLU A 64 1.07 6.97 10.69
N LEU A 65 -0.04 6.91 9.95
CA LEU A 65 -0.40 5.74 9.14
C LEU A 65 0.65 5.46 8.07
N ARG A 66 1.07 6.48 7.31
CA ARG A 66 2.12 6.34 6.29
C ARG A 66 3.44 5.87 6.90
N ARG A 67 3.83 6.40 8.06
CA ARG A 67 5.05 5.98 8.78
C ARG A 67 4.95 4.53 9.25
N PHE A 68 3.80 4.13 9.78
CA PHE A 68 3.58 2.75 10.23
C PHE A 68 3.70 1.77 9.07
N ILE A 69 3.03 2.04 7.94
CA ILE A 69 3.12 1.20 6.74
C ILE A 69 4.58 1.11 6.24
N LYS A 70 5.28 2.25 6.11
CA LYS A 70 6.69 2.27 5.68
C LYS A 70 7.61 1.43 6.55
N THR A 71 7.35 1.34 7.86
CA THR A 71 8.23 0.65 8.80
C THR A 71 7.81 -0.80 9.09
N GLN A 72 6.50 -1.08 9.18
CA GLN A 72 5.98 -2.34 9.73
C GLN A 72 5.30 -3.27 8.72
N THR A 73 5.00 -2.84 7.50
CA THR A 73 4.42 -3.74 6.48
C THR A 73 5.49 -4.31 5.57
N LYS A 74 5.20 -5.48 4.97
CA LYS A 74 5.99 -6.03 3.85
C LYS A 74 5.85 -5.15 2.58
N GLU A 75 6.58 -5.51 1.51
CA GLU A 75 6.51 -4.88 0.18
C GLU A 75 5.08 -4.52 -0.29
N PRO A 76 4.04 -5.38 -0.13
CA PRO A 76 2.68 -5.06 -0.57
C PRO A 76 2.07 -3.83 0.08
N GLY A 77 2.43 -3.50 1.32
CA GLY A 77 1.99 -2.26 1.97
C GLY A 77 2.84 -1.05 1.60
N ARG A 78 4.13 -1.25 1.30
CA ARG A 78 5.07 -0.16 0.98
C ARG A 78 4.98 0.33 -0.46
N GLN A 79 4.84 -0.58 -1.43
CA GLN A 79 4.72 -0.26 -2.85
C GLN A 79 3.60 0.75 -3.18
N PRO A 80 2.38 0.65 -2.61
CA PRO A 80 1.32 1.64 -2.80
C PRO A 80 1.73 3.07 -2.41
N LEU A 81 2.44 3.24 -1.30
CA LEU A 81 2.87 4.56 -0.84
C LEU A 81 3.89 5.17 -1.81
N ASP A 82 4.83 4.35 -2.28
CA ASP A 82 5.82 4.77 -3.27
C ASP A 82 5.17 5.07 -4.64
N GLU A 83 4.11 4.34 -5.02
CA GLU A 83 3.28 4.62 -6.20
C GLU A 83 2.49 5.93 -6.09
N ILE A 84 1.93 6.24 -4.92
CA ILE A 84 1.24 7.53 -4.70
C ILE A 84 2.24 8.69 -4.85
N ASP A 85 3.43 8.54 -4.30
CA ASP A 85 4.42 9.61 -4.26
C ASP A 85 5.14 9.79 -5.61
N ARG A 86 5.32 8.73 -6.41
CA ARG A 86 6.17 8.75 -7.63
C ARG A 86 5.53 8.16 -8.89
N GLY A 87 4.29 7.71 -8.79
CA GLY A 87 3.55 7.09 -9.89
C GLY A 87 3.92 5.62 -10.16
N PRO A 88 3.16 4.95 -11.05
CA PRO A 88 3.35 3.54 -11.38
C PRO A 88 4.62 3.27 -12.22
N TYR A 89 5.32 4.30 -12.70
CA TYR A 89 6.49 4.20 -13.58
C TYR A 89 7.80 4.68 -12.92
N ARG A 90 7.80 4.90 -11.60
CA ARG A 90 8.89 5.53 -10.83
C ARG A 90 10.30 4.97 -11.00
N ASP A 91 10.42 3.75 -11.48
CA ASP A 91 11.65 2.97 -11.64
C ASP A 91 11.87 2.51 -13.09
N LEU A 92 11.13 3.09 -14.03
CA LEU A 92 11.17 2.74 -15.45
C LEU A 92 11.46 3.98 -16.31
N PRO A 93 12.21 3.85 -17.41
CA PRO A 93 12.39 4.94 -18.36
C PRO A 93 11.07 5.28 -19.05
N SER A 94 10.96 6.51 -19.56
CA SER A 94 9.75 6.97 -20.27
C SER A 94 9.67 6.41 -21.70
N THR A 95 9.49 5.09 -21.82
CA THR A 95 9.26 4.38 -23.09
C THR A 95 7.88 3.71 -23.07
N GLU A 96 7.28 3.50 -24.24
CA GLU A 96 5.98 2.82 -24.36
C GLU A 96 6.00 1.42 -23.75
N LEU A 97 7.05 0.64 -24.03
CA LEU A 97 7.22 -0.71 -23.46
C LEU A 97 7.30 -0.68 -21.93
N SER A 98 8.03 0.28 -21.36
CA SER A 98 8.11 0.46 -19.93
C SER A 98 6.76 0.82 -19.31
N GLN A 99 5.98 1.69 -19.95
CA GLN A 99 4.65 2.05 -19.49
C GLN A 99 3.71 0.85 -19.53
N GLU A 100 3.74 0.08 -20.63
CA GLU A 100 2.93 -1.12 -20.79
C GLU A 100 3.24 -2.16 -19.69
N ILE A 101 4.52 -2.44 -19.45
CA ILE A 101 4.94 -3.37 -18.39
C ILE A 101 4.54 -2.84 -17.00
N GLY A 102 4.73 -1.54 -16.74
CA GLY A 102 4.34 -0.90 -15.49
C GLY A 102 2.84 -1.03 -15.21
N LEU A 103 2.00 -0.85 -16.23
CA LEU A 103 0.55 -1.01 -16.13
C LEU A 103 0.15 -2.45 -15.84
N LYS A 104 0.74 -3.43 -16.53
CA LYS A 104 0.48 -4.86 -16.30
C LYS A 104 0.79 -5.27 -14.86
N VAL A 105 1.92 -4.81 -14.32
CA VAL A 105 2.32 -5.09 -12.94
C VAL A 105 1.39 -4.40 -11.94
N ALA A 106 1.06 -3.12 -12.17
CA ALA A 106 0.15 -2.37 -11.31
C ALA A 106 -1.26 -2.97 -11.23
N GLU A 107 -1.75 -3.53 -12.35
CA GLU A 107 -3.05 -4.21 -12.40
C GLU A 107 -3.08 -5.45 -11.47
N ILE A 108 -2.05 -6.29 -11.53
CA ILE A 108 -1.95 -7.46 -10.64
C ILE A 108 -1.74 -7.03 -9.19
N ASP A 109 -0.93 -6.00 -8.94
CA ASP A 109 -0.73 -5.44 -7.60
C ASP A 109 -2.05 -4.98 -6.96
N ALA A 110 -2.92 -4.31 -7.72
CA ALA A 110 -4.22 -3.87 -7.23
C ALA A 110 -5.15 -5.06 -6.87
N LEU A 111 -5.17 -6.11 -7.70
CA LEU A 111 -6.00 -7.29 -7.45
C LEU A 111 -5.54 -8.07 -6.21
N VAL A 112 -4.22 -8.24 -6.04
CA VAL A 112 -3.66 -8.93 -4.88
C VAL A 112 -3.88 -8.12 -3.60
N ARG A 113 -3.71 -6.79 -3.66
CA ARG A 113 -3.95 -5.86 -2.55
C ARG A 113 -5.40 -5.88 -2.05
N ASN A 114 -6.36 -6.06 -2.97
CA ASN A 114 -7.78 -6.15 -2.62
C ASN A 114 -8.21 -7.58 -2.23
N GLY A 115 -7.27 -8.48 -1.91
CA GLY A 115 -7.54 -9.87 -1.53
C GLY A 115 -8.13 -10.74 -2.64
N SER A 116 -8.20 -10.24 -3.88
CA SER A 116 -8.87 -10.91 -5.01
C SER A 116 -7.95 -11.88 -5.74
N ILE A 117 -7.33 -12.83 -5.02
CA ILE A 117 -6.27 -13.71 -5.54
C ILE A 117 -6.72 -14.51 -6.78
N GLY A 118 -7.94 -15.05 -6.79
CA GLY A 118 -8.45 -15.78 -7.97
C GLY A 118 -8.53 -14.91 -9.23
N LYS A 119 -8.90 -13.62 -9.09
CA LYS A 119 -8.90 -12.67 -10.21
C LYS A 119 -7.47 -12.31 -10.63
N ALA A 120 -6.55 -12.15 -9.68
CA ALA A 120 -5.14 -11.90 -9.93
C ALA A 120 -4.50 -13.03 -10.75
N VAL A 121 -4.72 -14.30 -10.37
CA VAL A 121 -4.21 -15.48 -11.09
C VAL A 121 -4.72 -15.50 -12.53
N ARG A 122 -6.04 -15.35 -12.71
CA ARG A 122 -6.64 -15.31 -14.05
C ARG A 122 -6.04 -14.20 -14.90
N ARG A 123 -5.93 -13.00 -14.33
CA ARG A 123 -5.42 -11.84 -15.07
C ARG A 123 -3.95 -11.96 -15.40
N TYR A 124 -3.13 -12.46 -14.47
CA TYR A 124 -1.71 -12.74 -14.71
C TYR A 124 -1.54 -13.71 -15.88
N ARG A 125 -2.37 -14.77 -15.92
CA ARG A 125 -2.37 -15.74 -17.03
C ARG A 125 -2.71 -15.09 -18.37
N GLU A 126 -3.75 -14.26 -18.42
CA GLU A 126 -4.15 -13.55 -19.64
C GLU A 126 -3.02 -12.63 -20.15
N LEU A 127 -2.33 -11.93 -19.25
CA LEU A 127 -1.25 -11.00 -19.60
C LEU A 127 0.06 -11.70 -20.01
N ARG A 128 0.34 -12.89 -19.46
CA ARG A 128 1.61 -13.62 -19.68
C ARG A 128 1.51 -14.79 -20.64
N GLY A 129 0.30 -15.27 -20.96
CA GLY A 129 0.08 -16.43 -21.81
C GLY A 129 0.61 -17.76 -21.21
N VAL A 130 0.73 -17.84 -19.89
CA VAL A 130 1.30 -19.03 -19.20
C VAL A 130 0.24 -20.10 -18.88
N THR A 131 0.68 -21.26 -18.39
CA THR A 131 -0.22 -22.32 -17.90
C THR A 131 -0.90 -21.90 -16.60
N TRP A 132 -2.00 -22.59 -16.24
CA TRP A 132 -2.71 -22.34 -14.99
C TRP A 132 -1.82 -22.61 -13.77
N ASP A 133 -1.06 -23.71 -13.77
CA ASP A 133 -0.17 -24.05 -12.64
C ASP A 133 0.89 -22.98 -12.42
N GLN A 134 1.49 -22.46 -13.50
CA GLN A 134 2.46 -21.39 -13.42
C GLN A 134 1.81 -20.09 -12.91
N ALA A 135 0.62 -19.76 -13.40
CA ALA A 135 -0.11 -18.58 -12.95
C ALA A 135 -0.49 -18.65 -11.46
N ILE A 136 -0.96 -19.81 -10.99
CA ILE A 136 -1.28 -20.04 -9.57
C ILE A 136 -0.03 -19.87 -8.71
N LYS A 137 1.10 -20.46 -9.12
CA LYS A 137 2.38 -20.36 -8.41
C LYS A 137 2.88 -18.91 -8.32
N ASP A 138 2.94 -18.22 -9.46
CA ASP A 138 3.52 -16.87 -9.52
C ASP A 138 2.63 -15.83 -8.85
N ALA A 139 1.33 -15.81 -9.18
CA ALA A 139 0.40 -14.85 -8.60
C ALA A 139 0.08 -15.17 -7.14
N GLY A 140 0.12 -16.44 -6.73
CA GLY A 140 -0.01 -16.85 -5.33
C GLY A 140 1.17 -16.37 -4.47
N ASN A 141 2.38 -16.31 -5.04
CA ASN A 141 3.56 -15.78 -4.36
C ASN A 141 3.78 -14.27 -4.59
N TRP A 142 2.84 -13.59 -5.26
CA TRP A 142 3.01 -12.21 -5.72
C TRP A 142 3.31 -11.22 -4.60
N ALA A 143 2.73 -11.43 -3.42
CA ALA A 143 2.92 -10.59 -2.24
C ALA A 143 4.35 -10.65 -1.68
N GLU A 144 5.09 -11.73 -1.94
CA GLU A 144 6.48 -11.88 -1.48
C GLU A 144 7.50 -11.42 -2.53
N LEU A 145 7.07 -11.20 -3.77
CA LEU A 145 7.93 -10.68 -4.83
C LEU A 145 8.22 -9.18 -4.63
N LYS A 146 9.50 -8.81 -4.74
CA LYS A 146 9.90 -7.41 -4.86
C LYS A 146 9.57 -6.87 -6.24
N ARG A 147 9.41 -5.55 -6.35
CA ARG A 147 9.08 -4.89 -7.62
C ARG A 147 9.99 -5.26 -8.82
N PRO A 148 11.34 -5.32 -8.70
CA PRO A 148 12.19 -5.76 -9.80
C PRO A 148 11.90 -7.17 -10.29
N ALA A 149 11.53 -8.09 -9.39
CA ALA A 149 11.15 -9.45 -9.76
C ALA A 149 9.80 -9.48 -10.50
N LYS A 150 8.83 -8.66 -10.08
CA LYS A 150 7.55 -8.49 -10.78
C LYS A 150 7.73 -7.93 -12.19
N LEU A 151 8.62 -6.94 -12.34
CA LEU A 151 8.98 -6.38 -13.64
C LEU A 151 9.68 -7.42 -14.53
N ALA A 152 10.61 -8.20 -13.97
CA ALA A 152 11.32 -9.26 -14.70
C ALA A 152 10.41 -10.37 -15.21
N LEU A 153 9.33 -10.68 -14.49
CA LEU A 153 8.28 -11.56 -14.99
C LEU A 153 7.73 -11.04 -16.33
N PHE A 154 7.51 -9.74 -16.49
CA PHE A 154 7.07 -9.14 -17.75
C PHE A 154 8.19 -8.82 -18.75
N GLY A 155 9.37 -9.42 -18.60
CA GLY A 155 10.49 -9.27 -19.53
C GLY A 155 11.35 -8.03 -19.29
N TRP A 156 11.11 -7.28 -18.21
CA TRP A 156 11.96 -6.14 -17.86
C TRP A 156 13.20 -6.57 -17.08
N VAL A 157 14.36 -6.49 -17.70
CA VAL A 157 15.64 -6.75 -17.03
C VAL A 157 16.14 -5.44 -16.43
N PRO A 158 16.29 -5.35 -15.09
CA PRO A 158 16.94 -4.18 -14.48
C PRO A 158 18.35 -4.05 -15.07
N LYS A 159 18.76 -2.85 -15.51
CA LYS A 159 20.18 -2.62 -15.82
C LYS A 159 20.99 -3.01 -14.59
N LYS A 160 21.94 -3.94 -14.74
CA LYS A 160 22.93 -4.21 -13.68
C LYS A 160 23.50 -2.86 -13.27
N LYS A 161 23.51 -2.58 -11.96
CA LYS A 161 24.43 -1.57 -11.45
C LYS A 161 25.81 -2.08 -11.84
N GLU A 162 26.52 -1.36 -12.69
CA GLU A 162 27.93 -1.61 -12.92
C GLU A 162 28.60 -1.63 -11.55
N SER A 163 29.20 -2.77 -11.20
CA SER A 163 30.06 -2.86 -10.03
C SER A 163 31.25 -1.94 -10.31
N PHE A 164 31.69 -1.21 -9.28
CA PHE A 164 32.87 -0.35 -9.39
C PHE A 164 34.14 -1.13 -9.81
N ASP A 165 34.14 -2.46 -9.60
CA ASP A 165 35.19 -3.38 -10.04
C ASP A 165 35.21 -3.64 -11.57
N ASP A 166 34.15 -3.31 -12.31
CA ASP A 166 34.13 -3.43 -13.78
C ASP A 166 34.70 -2.18 -14.49
N LEU A 167 35.13 -1.17 -13.73
CA LEU A 167 35.67 0.11 -14.22
C LEU A 167 37.17 0.31 -13.91
N LEU A 168 37.87 -0.76 -13.49
CA LEU A 168 39.32 -0.77 -13.24
C LEU A 168 40.06 -1.70 -14.21
#